data_AF-A0A1H1B604-F1
#
_entry.id   AF-A0A1H1B604-F1
#
_cell.length_a   1.000
_cell.length_b   1.000
_cell.length_c   1.000
_cell.angle_alpha   90.00
_cell.angle_beta   90.00
_cell.angle_gamma   90.00
#
_symmetry.space_group_name_H-M   'P 1'
#
loop_
_entity.id
_entity.type
_entity.pdbx_description
1 polymer ?
#
loop_
_entity_poly.entity_id
_entity_poly.type
_entity_poly.pdbx_seq_one_letter_code
_entity_poly.pdbx_strand_id
1 'polypeptide(L)' 'MNHSTHTQAAIRTLSQAFAPLNCLILASRKGGFSFTLVNEHGIARHSERLYPEQYSEAEPLQAVIERTRQALVA' A
#
# COMPACT_ATOMS: atom_id res chain seq x y z
N MET A 1 -20.20 2.09 -8.26
CA MET A 1 -19.09 2.47 -9.16
C MET A 1 -18.15 3.44 -8.46
N ASN A 2 -17.37 2.98 -7.46
CA ASN A 2 -16.41 3.86 -6.75
C ASN A 2 -15.10 3.14 -6.35
N HIS A 3 -14.91 1.86 -6.71
CA HIS A 3 -13.70 1.12 -6.30
C HIS A 3 -12.42 1.72 -6.91
N SER A 4 -12.47 2.20 -8.14
CA SER A 4 -11.29 2.73 -8.84
C SER A 4 -10.73 4.02 -8.21
N THR A 5 -11.58 4.89 -7.65
CA THR A 5 -11.17 6.18 -7.06
C THR A 5 -10.47 5.95 -5.71
N HIS A 6 -11.08 5.16 -4.82
CA HIS A 6 -10.47 4.79 -3.53
C HIS A 6 -9.17 4.01 -3.72
N THR A 7 -9.11 3.06 -4.68
CA THR A 7 -7.86 2.34 -4.98
C THR A 7 -6.75 3.28 -5.44
N GLN A 8 -7.03 4.19 -6.38
CA GLN A 8 -6.02 5.15 -6.83
C GLN A 8 -5.57 6.12 -5.73
N ALA A 9 -6.50 6.56 -4.88
CA ALA A 9 -6.17 7.40 -3.71
C ALA A 9 -5.23 6.65 -2.76
N ALA A 10 -5.58 5.41 -2.41
CA ALA A 10 -4.76 4.58 -1.55
C ALA A 10 -3.36 4.33 -2.13
N ILE A 11 -3.26 4.01 -3.42
CA ILE A 11 -1.95 3.82 -4.09
C ILE A 11 -1.09 5.09 -4.00
N ARG A 12 -1.68 6.27 -4.23
CA ARG A 12 -0.96 7.55 -4.11
C ARG A 12 -0.49 7.78 -2.68
N THR A 13 -1.36 7.57 -1.70
CA THR A 13 -1.04 7.73 -0.28
C THR A 13 0.07 6.79 0.15
N LEU A 14 0.01 5.50 -0.21
CA LEU A 14 1.06 4.52 0.11
C LEU A 14 2.39 4.91 -0.55
N SER A 15 2.36 5.30 -1.83
CA SER A 15 3.57 5.70 -2.55
C SER A 15 4.24 6.92 -1.92
N GLN A 16 3.46 7.90 -1.43
CA GLN A 16 3.99 9.05 -0.70
C GLN A 16 4.48 8.68 0.70
N ALA A 17 3.74 7.84 1.43
CA ALA A 17 4.04 7.48 2.82
C ALA A 17 5.32 6.66 2.98
N PHE A 18 5.74 5.94 1.94
CA PHE A 18 6.91 5.07 1.94
C PHE A 18 8.09 5.56 1.10
N ALA A 19 8.00 6.77 0.50
CA ALA A 19 9.18 7.38 -0.12
C ALA A 19 10.33 7.45 0.91
N PRO A 20 11.59 7.12 0.54
CA PRO A 20 12.10 6.90 -0.82
C PRO A 20 11.98 5.46 -1.36
N LEU A 21 11.33 4.52 -0.64
CA LEU A 21 11.09 3.18 -1.17
C LEU A 21 10.12 3.25 -2.36
N ASN A 22 10.40 2.44 -3.38
CA ASN A 22 9.50 2.27 -4.52
C ASN A 22 8.30 1.43 -4.07
N CYS A 23 7.08 1.96 -4.27
CA CYS A 23 5.84 1.24 -3.97
C CYS A 23 5.27 0.63 -5.27
N LEU A 24 5.50 -0.66 -5.48
CA LEU A 24 5.02 -1.39 -6.65
C LEU A 24 3.63 -1.97 -6.37
N ILE A 25 2.67 -1.71 -7.26
CA ILE A 25 1.31 -2.23 -7.13
C ILE A 25 1.12 -3.45 -8.03
N LEU A 26 0.68 -4.57 -7.44
CA LEU A 26 0.44 -5.84 -8.12
C LEU A 26 -1.02 -6.28 -7.96
N ALA A 27 -1.54 -6.93 -9.01
CA ALA A 27 -2.79 -7.69 -9.00
C ALA A 27 -4.03 -6.97 -8.41
N SER A 28 -4.51 -5.91 -9.08
CA SER A 28 -5.82 -5.32 -8.77
C SER A 28 -6.95 -6.23 -9.26
N ARG A 29 -7.44 -7.15 -8.42
CA ARG A 29 -8.62 -8.00 -8.73
C ARG A 29 -9.60 -7.98 -7.56
N LYS A 30 -10.90 -7.88 -7.90
CA LYS A 30 -12.03 -7.83 -6.96
C LYS A 30 -11.89 -6.72 -5.89
N GLY A 31 -11.47 -5.52 -6.30
CA GLY A 31 -11.30 -4.37 -5.41
C GLY A 31 -10.00 -4.40 -4.60
N GLY A 32 -9.46 -5.57 -4.25
CA GLY A 32 -8.16 -5.63 -3.58
C GLY A 32 -6.97 -5.45 -4.51
N PHE A 33 -5.84 -5.02 -3.96
CA PHE A 33 -4.53 -4.97 -4.63
C PHE A 33 -3.42 -5.35 -3.65
N SER A 34 -2.29 -5.81 -4.17
CA SER A 34 -1.07 -5.99 -3.37
C SER A 34 -0.12 -4.83 -3.63
N PHE A 35 0.63 -4.43 -2.61
CA PHE A 35 1.75 -3.51 -2.77
C PHE A 35 3.04 -4.17 -2.26
N THR A 36 4.13 -3.87 -2.94
CA THR A 36 5.48 -4.31 -2.59
C THR A 36 6.37 -3.09 -2.46
N LEU A 37 7.00 -2.94 -1.30
CA LEU A 37 8.00 -1.90 -1.08
C LEU A 37 9.37 -2.45 -1.44
N VAL A 38 10.06 -1.75 -2.34
CA VAL A 38 11.40 -2.09 -2.83
C VAL A 38 12.35 -0.95 -2.49
N ASN A 39 13.55 -1.28 -2.01
CA ASN A 39 14.58 -0.28 -1.76
C ASN A 39 15.23 0.22 -3.06
N GLU A 40 16.18 1.14 -2.94
CA GLU A 40 16.92 1.72 -4.08
C GLU A 40 17.69 0.70 -4.92
N HIS A 41 18.04 -0.46 -4.33
CA HIS A 41 18.71 -1.56 -5.00
C HIS A 41 17.73 -2.54 -5.68
N GLY A 42 16.42 -2.26 -5.63
CA GLY A 42 15.39 -3.15 -6.17
C GLY A 42 15.11 -4.39 -5.30
N ILE A 43 15.55 -4.39 -4.03
CA ILE A 43 15.32 -5.50 -3.09
C ILE A 43 13.98 -5.28 -2.40
N ALA A 44 13.09 -6.28 -2.49
CA ALA A 44 11.80 -6.26 -1.81
C ALA A 44 12.00 -6.29 -0.29
N ARG A 45 11.42 -5.31 0.40
CA ARG A 45 11.47 -5.14 1.85
C ARG A 45 10.17 -5.55 2.53
N HIS A 46 9.04 -5.29 1.89
CA HIS A 46 7.71 -5.64 2.40
C HIS A 46 6.78 -5.96 1.24
N SER A 47 5.83 -6.86 1.44
CA SER A 47 4.75 -7.11 0.50
C SER A 47 3.48 -7.45 1.26
N GLU A 48 2.39 -6.75 0.94
CA GLU A 48 1.11 -6.95 1.61
C GLU A 48 -0.05 -6.81 0.63
N ARG A 49 -1.11 -7.58 0.86
CA ARG A 49 -2.38 -7.47 0.17
C ARG A 49 -3.35 -6.58 0.95
N LEU A 50 -3.94 -5.60 0.28
CA LEU A 50 -4.99 -4.73 0.79
C LEU A 50 -6.35 -5.06 0.16
N TYR A 51 -7.36 -5.07 1.01
CA TYR A 51 -8.77 -5.19 0.66
C TYR A 51 -9.50 -3.85 0.83
N PRO A 52 -10.64 -3.62 0.15
CA PRO A 52 -11.38 -2.35 0.18
C PRO A 52 -11.59 -1.77 1.57
N GLU A 53 -11.95 -2.59 2.54
CA GLU A 53 -12.17 -2.19 3.95
C GLU A 53 -10.92 -1.61 4.63
N GLN A 54 -9.73 -1.92 4.11
CA GLN A 54 -8.45 -1.44 4.67
C GLN A 54 -7.97 -0.14 4.02
N TYR A 55 -8.59 0.31 2.92
CA TYR A 55 -8.11 1.50 2.21
C TYR A 55 -9.22 2.47 1.78
N SER A 56 -10.50 2.09 1.88
CA SER A 56 -11.60 2.95 1.43
C SER A 56 -11.80 4.15 2.34
N GLU A 57 -11.42 4.04 3.62
CA GLU A 57 -11.46 5.10 4.62
C GLU A 57 -10.04 5.45 5.09
N ALA A 58 -9.86 6.67 5.61
CA ALA A 58 -8.55 7.18 6.00
C ALA A 58 -7.93 6.43 7.20
N GLU A 59 -8.73 6.14 8.23
CA GLU A 59 -8.27 5.48 9.47
C GLU A 59 -7.67 4.09 9.22
N PRO A 60 -8.37 3.15 8.55
CA PRO A 60 -7.81 1.85 8.22
C PRO A 60 -6.54 1.93 7.37
N LEU A 61 -6.48 2.87 6.42
CA LEU A 61 -5.31 3.08 5.58
C LEU A 61 -4.10 3.58 6.40
N GLN A 62 -4.34 4.47 7.37
CA GLN A 62 -3.29 4.94 8.27
C GLN A 62 -2.77 3.80 9.15
N ALA A 63 -3.66 2.94 9.66
CA ALA A 63 -3.26 1.77 10.44
C ALA A 63 -2.39 0.78 9.64
N VAL A 64 -2.69 0.60 8.34
CA VAL A 64 -1.83 -0.16 7.41
C VAL A 64 -0.44 0.46 7.29
N ILE A 65 -0.36 1.79 7.14
CA ILE A 65 0.90 2.51 7.01
C ILE A 65 1.76 2.33 8.26
N GLU A 66 1.19 2.54 9.44
CA GLU A 66 1.93 2.41 10.70
C GLU A 66 2.42 0.98 10.95
N ARG A 67 1.56 -0.03 10.74
CA ARG A 67 1.98 -1.44 10.86
C ARG A 67 3.10 -1.78 9.88
N THR A 68 3.02 -1.28 8.64
CA THR A 68 4.07 -1.52 7.64
C THR A 68 5.37 -0.84 8.03
N ARG A 69 5.34 0.39 8.57
CA ARG A 69 6.54 1.06 9.08
C ARG A 69 7.22 0.25 10.18
N GLN A 70 6.43 -0.30 11.11
CA GLN A 70 6.96 -1.18 12.17
C GLN A 70 7.61 -2.44 11.59
N ALA A 71 6.97 -3.07 10.60
CA ALA A 71 7.51 -4.26 9.94
C ALA A 71 8.81 -4.01 9.16
N LEU A 72 9.05 -2.79 8.69
CA LEU A 72 10.28 -2.44 7.97
C LEU A 72 11.50 -2.24 8.89
N VAL A 73 11.27 -2.00 10.19
CA VAL A 73 12.31 -1.74 11.20
C VAL A 73 12.65 -3.01 11.99
N ALA A 74 11.73 -3.98 12.06
CA ALA A 74 11.94 -5.28 12.70
C ALA A 74 12.91 -6.18 11.92
#